data_AF-A0A5E4BJZ1-F1
#
_entry.id   AF-A0A5E4BJZ1-F1
#
_cell.length_a   1.000
_cell.length_b   1.000
_cell.length_c   1.000
_cell.angle_alpha   90.00
_cell.angle_beta   90.00
_cell.angle_gamma   90.00
#
_symmetry.space_group_name_H-M   'P 1'
#
loop_
_entity.id
_entity.type
_entity.pdbx_description
1 polymer ?
#
loop_
_entity_poly.entity_id
_entity_poly.type
_entity_poly.pdbx_seq_one_letter_code
_entity_poly.pdbx_strand_id
1 'polypeptide(L)'
;MLCARRVFFLNVPFDSIMERLTLRRVDPVTGERYHLMYKPPPTMEIQARLLQHPKDSEERVKFKVDLYYRNSAELGHFYRWATTINGDQDPYTVFEYIESGIINPLPKKGL
;
A
#
# COMPACT_ATOMS: atom_id res chain seq x y z
N MET A 1 25.18 -9.43 13.51
CA MET A 1 24.06 -8.53 13.21
C MET A 1 23.59 -8.82 11.79
N LEU A 2 22.42 -9.43 11.61
CA LEU A 2 21.85 -9.70 10.29
C LEU A 2 21.34 -8.37 9.70
N CYS A 3 22.19 -7.67 8.94
CA CYS A 3 21.75 -6.49 8.21
C CYS A 3 20.94 -6.93 6.99
N ALA A 4 19.72 -6.41 6.84
CA ALA A 4 18.89 -6.67 5.67
C ALA A 4 19.66 -6.24 4.41
N ARG A 5 19.96 -7.20 3.52
CA ARG A 5 20.73 -6.95 2.29
C ARG A 5 19.91 -6.28 1.19
N ARG A 6 18.58 -6.39 1.27
CA ARG A 6 17.62 -5.81 0.32
C ARG A 6 16.49 -5.16 1.09
N VAL A 7 16.22 -3.91 0.74
CA VAL A 7 15.14 -3.11 1.31
C VAL A 7 14.43 -2.43 0.15
N PHE A 8 13.11 -2.48 0.15
CA PHE A 8 12.27 -1.91 -0.88
C PHE A 8 11.31 -0.92 -0.24
N PHE A 9 11.26 0.31 -0.76
CA PHE A 9 10.26 1.30 -0.38
C PHE A 9 9.18 1.36 -1.45
N LEU A 10 7.95 0.99 -1.10
CA LEU A 10 6.80 1.15 -1.99
C LEU A 10 6.26 2.57 -1.84
N ASN A 11 6.47 3.39 -2.86
CA ASN A 11 5.96 4.75 -2.88
C ASN A 11 4.58 4.77 -3.53
N VAL A 12 3.58 5.25 -2.80
CA VAL A 12 2.21 5.41 -3.29
C VAL A 12 1.78 6.85 -2.99
N PRO A 13 1.24 7.59 -3.96
CA PRO A 13 0.74 8.94 -3.71
C PRO A 13 -0.35 8.96 -2.64
N PHE A 14 -0.39 10.04 -1.87
CA PHE A 14 -1.36 10.22 -0.80
C PHE A 14 -2.81 10.04 -1.29
N ASP A 15 -3.16 10.65 -2.43
CA ASP A 15 -4.51 10.56 -2.98
C ASP A 15 -4.89 9.12 -3.33
N SER A 16 -3.96 8.36 -3.92
CA SER A 16 -4.15 6.93 -4.21
C SER A 16 -4.33 6.11 -2.93
N ILE A 17 -3.60 6.43 -1.84
CA ILE A 17 -3.80 5.78 -0.53
C ILE A 17 -5.20 6.10 0.01
N MET A 18 -5.61 7.38 -0.03
CA MET A 18 -6.90 7.82 0.46
C MET A 18 -8.03 7.12 -0.28
N GLU A 19 -8.00 7.12 -1.62
CA GLU A 19 -9.00 6.46 -2.45
C GLU A 19 -9.08 4.95 -2.15
N ARG A 20 -7.94 4.24 -2.21
CA ARG A 20 -7.86 2.79 -2.04
C ARG A 20 -8.34 2.31 -0.66
N LEU A 21 -8.21 3.13 0.38
CA LEU A 21 -8.59 2.78 1.75
C LEU A 21 -10.00 3.24 2.09
N THR A 22 -10.33 4.50 1.83
CA THR A 22 -11.62 5.09 2.25
C THR A 22 -12.82 4.58 1.46
N LEU A 23 -12.61 4.03 0.27
CA LEU A 23 -13.68 3.45 -0.56
C LEU A 23 -13.88 1.94 -0.32
N ARG A 24 -13.20 1.35 0.67
CA ARG A 24 -13.39 -0.06 1.05
C ARG A 24 -14.69 -0.26 1.81
N ARG A 25 -15.41 -1.32 1.46
CA ARG A 25 -16.65 -1.70 2.10
C ARG A 25 -16.70 -3.20 2.31
N VAL A 26 -17.48 -3.63 3.30
CA VAL A 26 -17.76 -5.04 3.59
C VAL A 26 -19.26 -5.21 3.67
N ASP A 27 -19.76 -6.24 2.99
CA ASP A 27 -21.13 -6.70 3.19
C ASP A 27 -21.21 -7.49 4.50
N PRO A 28 -21.97 -7.01 5.51
CA PRO A 28 -22.03 -7.70 6.80
C PRO A 28 -22.73 -9.06 6.75
N VAL A 29 -23.52 -9.33 5.69
CA VAL A 29 -24.26 -10.59 5.55
C VAL A 29 -23.38 -11.70 4.98
N THR A 30 -22.61 -11.39 3.93
CA THR A 30 -21.78 -12.38 3.20
C THR A 30 -20.32 -12.36 3.63
N GLY A 31 -19.84 -11.27 4.24
CA GLY A 31 -18.43 -11.03 4.51
C GLY A 31 -17.63 -10.59 3.27
N GLU A 32 -18.27 -10.48 2.10
CA GLU A 32 -17.61 -10.07 0.86
C GLU A 32 -17.09 -8.64 0.95
N ARG A 33 -15.90 -8.43 0.39
CA ARG A 33 -15.24 -7.12 0.32
C ARG A 33 -15.51 -6.47 -1.03
N TYR A 34 -15.84 -5.19 -0.98
CA TYR A 34 -16.09 -4.34 -2.14
C TYR A 34 -15.21 -3.10 -2.09
N HIS A 35 -14.99 -2.51 -3.27
CA HIS A 35 -14.38 -1.19 -3.42
C HIS A 35 -15.31 -0.38 -4.30
N LEU A 36 -15.79 0.77 -3.82
CA LEU A 36 -16.84 1.52 -4.50
C LEU A 36 -16.51 1.91 -5.95
N MET A 37 -15.22 1.97 -6.30
CA MET A 37 -14.76 2.25 -7.67
C MET A 37 -14.25 1.02 -8.45
N TYR A 38 -13.55 0.09 -7.79
CA TYR A 38 -12.76 -0.96 -8.48
C TYR A 38 -13.42 -2.34 -8.46
N LYS A 39 -14.30 -2.56 -7.48
CA LYS A 39 -15.13 -3.76 -7.34
C LYS A 39 -16.45 -3.31 -6.72
N PRO A 40 -17.28 -2.56 -7.46
CA PRO A 40 -18.54 -2.04 -6.93
C PRO A 40 -19.49 -3.19 -6.55
N PRO A 41 -20.44 -2.96 -5.63
CA PRO A 41 -21.48 -3.94 -5.33
C PRO A 41 -22.34 -4.21 -6.58
N PRO A 42 -22.76 -5.46 -6.82
CA PRO A 42 -23.47 -5.80 -8.04
C PRO A 42 -24.95 -5.38 -8.02
N THR A 43 -25.52 -5.06 -6.86
CA THR A 43 -26.93 -4.64 -6.72
C THR A 43 -27.09 -3.51 -5.70
N MET A 44 -28.20 -2.76 -5.81
CA MET A 44 -28.54 -1.68 -4.87
C MET A 44 -28.80 -2.19 -3.45
N GLU A 45 -29.35 -3.39 -3.31
CA GLU A 45 -29.63 -4.00 -2.00
C GLU A 45 -28.32 -4.28 -1.26
N ILE A 46 -27.30 -4.79 -1.97
CA ILE A 46 -25.97 -4.98 -1.39
C ILE A 46 -25.35 -3.61 -1.07
N GLN A 47 -25.43 -2.65 -1.99
CA GLN A 47 -24.88 -1.30 -1.79
C GLN A 47 -25.44 -0.61 -0.54
N ALA A 48 -26.75 -0.69 -0.31
CA ALA A 48 -27.44 -0.03 0.80
C ALA A 48 -27.04 -0.57 2.18
N ARG A 49 -26.55 -1.82 2.26
CA ARG A 49 -26.15 -2.47 3.52
C ARG A 49 -24.64 -2.51 3.75
N LEU A 50 -23.84 -2.01 2.81
CA LEU A 50 -22.39 -2.02 2.94
C LEU A 50 -21.94 -1.21 4.15
N LEU A 51 -21.02 -1.78 4.93
CA LEU A 51 -20.39 -1.10 6.06
C LEU A 51 -18.95 -0.72 5.73
N GLN A 52 -18.52 0.42 6.26
CA GLN A 52 -17.11 0.83 6.25
C GLN A 52 -16.47 0.46 7.58
N HIS A 53 -15.29 -0.14 7.54
CA HIS A 53 -14.56 -0.42 8.76
C HIS A 53 -14.09 0.90 9.40
N PRO A 54 -14.20 1.08 10.72
CA PRO A 54 -13.81 2.32 11.39
C PRO A 54 -12.40 2.82 11.01
N LYS A 55 -11.41 1.92 10.91
CA LYS A 55 -10.02 2.24 10.51
C LYS A 55 -9.88 2.82 9.10
N ASP A 56 -10.88 2.65 8.25
CA ASP A 56 -10.88 3.14 6.87
C ASP A 56 -11.57 4.51 6.74
N SER A 57 -11.99 5.14 7.85
CA SER A 57 -12.48 6.53 7.82
C SER A 57 -11.38 7.48 7.37
N GLU A 58 -11.78 8.56 6.69
CA GLU A 58 -10.85 9.53 6.10
C GLU A 58 -9.88 10.09 7.14
N GLU A 59 -10.38 10.45 8.32
CA GLU A 59 -9.60 11.03 9.41
C GLU A 59 -8.56 10.03 9.94
N ARG A 60 -8.94 8.76 10.07
CA ARG A 60 -8.04 7.71 10.58
C ARG A 60 -6.99 7.32 9.57
N VAL A 61 -7.34 7.28 8.29
CA VAL A 61 -6.37 7.04 7.21
C VAL A 61 -5.37 8.21 7.16
N LYS A 62 -5.86 9.46 7.12
CA LYS A 62 -5.02 10.67 7.15
C LYS A 62 -4.04 10.66 8.32
N PHE A 63 -4.55 10.41 9.52
CA PHE A 63 -3.74 10.34 10.73
C PHE A 63 -2.64 9.27 10.63
N LYS A 64 -2.97 8.08 10.13
CA LYS A 64 -1.99 7.00 9.96
C LYS A 64 -0.91 7.33 8.92
N VAL A 65 -1.29 7.95 7.82
CA VAL A 65 -0.36 8.32 6.76
C VAL A 65 0.61 9.41 7.25
N ASP A 66 0.09 10.42 7.95
CA ASP A 66 0.92 11.46 8.59
C ASP A 66 1.90 10.84 9.62
N LEU A 67 1.41 9.95 10.50
CA LEU A 67 2.26 9.24 11.45
C LEU A 67 3.36 8.41 10.75
N TYR A 68 3.03 7.76 9.63
CA TYR A 68 4.01 7.03 8.83
C TYR A 68 5.10 7.95 8.29
N TYR A 69 4.76 9.10 7.70
CA TYR A 69 5.76 10.02 7.16
C TYR A 69 6.65 10.63 8.25
N ARG A 70 6.09 10.97 9.41
CA ARG A 70 6.87 11.47 10.56
C ARG A 70 7.91 10.45 11.05
N ASN A 71 7.57 9.17 11.04
CA ASN A 71 8.40 8.13 11.63
C ASN A 71 9.32 7.42 10.62
N SER A 72 9.07 7.53 9.32
CA SER A 72 9.79 6.78 8.28
C SER A 72 11.03 7.50 7.74
N ALA A 73 11.22 8.80 8.02
CA ALA A 73 12.35 9.58 7.52
C ALA A 73 13.71 8.97 7.91
N GLU A 74 13.84 8.54 9.17
CA GLU A 74 15.08 7.91 9.67
C GLU A 74 15.38 6.57 8.97
N LEU A 75 14.35 5.81 8.59
CA LEU A 75 14.52 4.55 7.85
C LEU A 75 15.12 4.79 6.47
N GLY A 76 14.72 5.87 5.78
CA GLY A 76 15.32 6.27 4.51
C GLY A 76 16.81 6.62 4.66
N HIS A 77 17.18 7.31 5.74
CA HIS A 77 18.58 7.64 6.03
C HIS A 77 19.42 6.43 6.44
N PHE A 78 18.83 5.45 7.12
CA PHE A 78 19.51 4.21 7.50
C PHE A 78 19.69 3.29 6.29
N TYR A 79 18.65 3.12 5.48
CA TYR A 79 18.65 2.27 4.29
C TYR A 79 18.81 3.08 2.99
N ARG A 80 19.88 3.88 2.88
CA ARG A 80 20.13 4.71 1.68
C ARG A 80 20.29 3.94 0.38
N TRP A 81 20.56 2.63 0.47
CA TRP A 81 20.68 1.72 -0.67
C TRP A 81 19.38 0.98 -0.99
N ALA A 82 18.28 1.32 -0.33
CA ALA A 82 16.98 0.73 -0.62
C ALA A 82 16.51 1.12 -2.02
N THR A 83 15.83 0.20 -2.68
CA THR A 83 15.19 0.46 -3.98
C THR A 83 13.80 1.03 -3.74
N THR A 84 13.52 2.21 -4.29
CA THR A 84 12.16 2.76 -4.30
C THR A 84 11.41 2.26 -5.52
N ILE A 85 10.22 1.71 -5.30
CA ILE A 85 9.33 1.17 -6.34
C ILE A 85 8.04 1.99 -6.31
N ASN A 86 7.54 2.35 -7.49
CA ASN A 86 6.19 2.92 -7.60
C ASN A 86 5.15 1.85 -7.27
N GLY A 87 4.52 1.94 -6.10
CA GLY A 87 3.45 1.04 -5.66
C GLY A 87 2.06 1.42 -6.17
N ASP A 88 1.95 2.51 -6.94
CA ASP A 88 0.71 2.94 -7.58
C ASP A 88 0.56 2.34 -8.99
N GLN A 89 0.84 1.05 -9.10
CA GLN A 89 0.72 0.25 -10.32
C GLN A 89 -0.10 -1.00 -10.03
N ASP A 90 -0.39 -1.79 -11.07
CA ASP A 90 -1.02 -3.07 -10.87
C ASP A 90 -0.11 -3.99 -10.02
N PRO A 91 -0.68 -4.87 -9.17
CA PRO A 91 0.12 -5.70 -8.27
C PRO A 91 1.11 -6.64 -8.96
N TYR A 92 0.85 -7.05 -10.21
CA TYR A 92 1.75 -7.95 -10.94
C TYR A 92 3.01 -7.21 -11.38
N THR A 93 2.89 -6.01 -11.92
CA THR A 93 4.04 -5.16 -12.26
C THR A 93 4.89 -4.85 -11.02
N VAL A 94 4.26 -4.49 -9.90
CA VAL A 94 5.00 -4.24 -8.64
C VAL A 94 5.73 -5.51 -8.17
N PHE A 95 5.08 -6.67 -8.29
CA PHE A 95 5.68 -7.96 -7.95
C PHE A 95 6.90 -8.27 -8.82
N GLU A 96 6.80 -8.09 -10.14
CA GLU A 96 7.92 -8.30 -11.07
C GLU A 96 9.12 -7.41 -10.75
N TYR A 97 8.90 -6.14 -10.38
CA TYR A 97 10.00 -5.25 -9.94
C TYR A 97 10.69 -5.76 -8.67
N ILE A 98 9.91 -6.22 -7.68
CA ILE A 98 10.45 -6.78 -6.44
C ILE A 98 11.23 -8.06 -6.74
N GLU A 99 10.65 -8.98 -7.53
CA GLU A 99 11.28 -10.24 -7.92
C GLU A 99 12.60 -9.99 -8.65
N SER A 100 12.61 -9.10 -9.63
CA SER A 100 13.82 -8.66 -10.35
C SER A 100 14.90 -8.15 -9.39
N GLY A 101 14.52 -7.34 -8.40
CA GLY A 101 15.44 -6.87 -7.36
C GLY A 101 15.97 -7.98 -6.44
N ILE A 102 15.24 -9.10 -6.32
CA ILE A 102 15.62 -10.28 -5.54
C ILE A 102 16.49 -11.26 -6.35
N ILE A 103 16.29 -11.40 -7.65
CA ILE A 103 17.08 -12.36 -8.45
C ILE A 103 18.41 -11.76 -8.92
N ASN A 104 18.44 -10.44 -9.17
CA ASN A 104 19.63 -9.80 -9.72
C ASN A 104 20.73 -9.60 -8.68
N PRO A 105 22.02 -9.70 -9.07
CA PRO A 105 23.14 -9.40 -8.20
C PRO A 105 23.03 -7.98 -7.61
N LEU A 106 23.41 -7.82 -6.35
CA LEU A 106 23.49 -6.49 -5.75
C LEU A 106 24.46 -5.62 -6.57
N PRO A 107 24.13 -4.34 -6.83
CA PRO A 107 25.05 -3.43 -7.50
C PRO A 107 26.38 -3.43 -6.74
N LYS A 108 27.49 -3.70 -7.45
CA LYS A 108 28.83 -3.56 -6.86
C LYS A 108 29.00 -2.09 -6.52
N LYS A 109 29.14 -1.76 -5.23
CA LYS A 109 29.55 -0.41 -4.82
C LYS A 109 30.86 -0.11 -5.55
N GLY A 110 30.88 0.97 -6.32
CA GLY A 110 32.11 1.49 -6.92
C GLY A 110 33.13 1.71 -5.80
N LEU A 111 34.35 1.20 -6.02
CA LEU A 111 35.52 1.50 -5.21
C LEU A 111 35.85 3.00 -5.27
#